data_AF-A0A1W6ZSK0-F1
#
_entry.id   AF-A0A1W6ZSK0-F1
#
_cell.length_a   1.000
_cell.length_b   1.000
_cell.length_c   1.000
_cell.angle_alpha   90.00
_cell.angle_beta   90.00
_cell.angle_gamma   90.00
#
_symmetry.space_group_name_H-M   'P 1'
#
loop_
_entity.id
_entity.type
_entity.pdbx_description
1 polymer ?
#
loop_
_entity_poly.entity_id
_entity_poly.type
_entity_poly.pdbx_seq_one_letter_code
_entity_poly.pdbx_strand_id
1 'polypeptide(L)' 'MRDYRAYPIGNDGHVLPPTVITAEDDRAAIAQTKAILNEKPIEVWDRSRLVARLEKSSQSCEADS' A
#
# COMPACT_ATOMS: atom_id res chain seq x y z
N MET A 1 -2.91 -19.05 -1.14
CA MET A 1 -2.60 -17.91 -0.24
C MET A 1 -1.11 -17.64 -0.26
N ARG A 2 -0.72 -16.36 -0.30
CA ARG A 2 0.66 -15.87 -0.35
C ARG A 2 0.82 -14.75 0.65
N ASP A 3 2.03 -14.60 1.17
CA ASP A 3 2.36 -13.56 2.13
C ASP A 3 2.99 -12.37 1.42
N TYR A 4 2.29 -11.25 1.48
CA TYR A 4 2.72 -9.96 0.95
C TYR A 4 3.24 -9.11 2.10
N ARG A 5 4.22 -8.25 1.80
CA ARG A 5 4.76 -7.26 2.74
C ARG A 5 4.37 -5.87 2.28
N ALA A 6 3.55 -5.20 3.07
CA ALA A 6 3.19 -3.81 2.87
C ALA A 6 4.12 -2.92 3.69
N TYR A 7 4.97 -2.15 3.02
CA TYR A 7 5.90 -1.20 3.63
C TYR A 7 5.29 0.21 3.58
N PRO A 8 4.78 0.73 4.69
CA PRO A 8 4.29 2.10 4.73
C PRO A 8 5.47 3.06 4.65
N ILE A 9 5.35 4.11 3.85
CA ILE A 9 6.33 5.18 3.76
C ILE A 9 5.81 6.34 4.62
N GLY A 10 6.64 6.74 5.59
CA GLY A 10 6.40 7.89 6.43
C GLY A 10 6.40 9.20 5.62
N ASN A 11 5.80 10.25 6.18
CA ASN A 11 5.74 11.55 5.52
C ASN A 11 7.11 12.25 5.39
N ASP A 12 8.11 11.69 6.07
CA ASP A 12 9.53 12.02 6.06
C ASP A 12 10.33 11.18 5.04
N GLY A 13 9.67 10.29 4.30
CA GLY A 13 10.30 9.39 3.34
C GLY A 13 10.94 8.15 3.95
N HIS A 14 10.82 7.93 5.26
CA HIS A 14 11.34 6.73 5.90
C HIS A 14 10.41 5.53 5.71
N VAL A 15 10.98 4.37 5.42
CA VAL A 15 10.25 3.12 5.33
C VAL A 15 9.94 2.62 6.74
N LEU A 16 8.66 2.51 7.07
CA LEU A 16 8.17 1.97 8.33
C LEU A 16 8.19 0.43 8.32
N PRO A 17 8.14 -0.22 9.49
CA PRO A 17 8.10 -1.67 9.57
C PRO A 17 6.98 -2.28 8.70
N PRO A 18 7.26 -3.38 7.97
CA PRO A 18 6.28 -3.96 7.08
C PRO A 18 5.15 -4.64 7.84
N THR A 19 3.94 -4.50 7.33
CA THR A 19 2.80 -5.33 7.71
C THR A 19 2.75 -6.54 6.78
N VAL A 20 2.73 -7.75 7.34
CA VAL A 20 2.54 -8.98 6.57
C VAL A 20 1.05 -9.19 6.33
N ILE A 21 0.68 -9.33 5.06
CA ILE A 21 -0.71 -9.51 4.61
C ILE A 21 -0.78 -10.82 3.85
N THR A 22 -1.58 -11.76 4.33
CA THR A 22 -1.83 -13.02 3.62
C THR A 22 -3.05 -12.85 2.70
N ALA A 23 -2.84 -12.97 1.40
CA ALA A 23 -3.88 -12.80 0.39
C ALA A 23 -3.82 -13.89 -0.68
N GLU A 24 -4.91 -14.09 -1.41
CA GLU A 24 -4.97 -15.11 -2.46
C GLU A 24 -4.21 -14.68 -3.72
N ASP A 25 -4.34 -13.41 -4.10
CA ASP A 25 -3.74 -12.81 -5.28
C ASP A 25 -3.28 -11.37 -5.01
N ASP A 26 -2.61 -10.80 -6.02
CA ASP A 26 -2.08 -9.44 -6.00
C ASP A 26 -3.20 -8.40 -5.73
N ARG A 27 -4.41 -8.63 -6.25
CA ARG A 27 -5.55 -7.71 -6.12
C ARG A 27 -6.10 -7.69 -4.69
N ALA A 28 -6.27 -8.86 -4.08
CA ALA A 28 -6.71 -9.00 -2.70
C ALA A 28 -5.68 -8.41 -1.73
N ALA A 29 -4.38 -8.59 -2.00
CA ALA A 29 -3.31 -7.98 -1.21
C ALA A 29 -3.41 -6.45 -1.22
N ILE A 30 -3.62 -5.86 -2.40
CA ILE A 30 -3.79 -4.41 -2.57
C ILE A 30 -5.03 -3.91 -1.83
N ALA A 31 -6.18 -4.60 -1.98
CA ALA A 31 -7.42 -4.22 -1.33
C ALA A 31 -7.31 -4.23 0.20
N GLN A 32 -6.69 -5.28 0.77
CA GLN A 32 -6.44 -5.37 2.21
C GLN A 32 -5.45 -4.28 2.67
N THR A 33 -4.39 -4.04 1.90
CA THR A 33 -3.41 -2.98 2.21
C THR A 33 -4.09 -1.61 2.28
N LYS A 34 -4.94 -1.27 1.30
CA LYS A 34 -5.70 -0.02 1.26
C LYS A 34 -6.65 0.12 2.46
N ALA A 35 -7.27 -0.97 2.90
CA ALA A 35 -8.18 -0.94 4.04
C ALA A 35 -7.47 -0.69 5.38
N ILE A 36 -6.22 -1.15 5.51
CA ILE A 36 -5.45 -1.07 6.77
C ILE A 36 -4.69 0.25 6.87
N LEU A 37 -4.06 0.68 5.77
CA LEU A 37 -3.12 1.79 5.75
C LEU A 37 -3.76 2.94 4.98
N ASN A 38 -4.81 3.52 5.55
CA ASN A 38 -5.50 4.65 4.97
C ASN A 38 -4.57 5.89 5.00
N GLU A 39 -4.46 6.61 3.89
CA GLU A 39 -3.80 7.92 3.74
C GLU A 39 -2.25 7.99 3.73
N LYS A 40 -1.53 6.85 3.68
CA LYS A 40 -0.06 6.85 3.53
C LYS A 40 0.39 6.19 2.22
N PRO A 41 1.49 6.65 1.61
CA PRO A 41 2.13 5.93 0.52
C PRO A 41 2.65 4.58 1.03
N ILE A 42 2.40 3.49 0.31
CA ILE A 42 2.74 2.12 0.72
C ILE A 42 3.26 1.34 -0.46
N GLU A 43 4.32 0.56 -0.27
CA GLU A 43 4.79 -0.39 -1.25
C GLU A 43 4.41 -1.82 -0.85
N VAL A 44 3.72 -2.53 -1.74
CA VAL A 44 3.32 -3.92 -1.57
C VAL A 44 4.29 -4.81 -2.33
N TRP A 45 4.93 -5.72 -1.60
CA TRP A 45 5.95 -6.63 -2.12
C TRP A 45 5.53 -8.09 -1.93
N ASP A 46 5.74 -8.92 -2.96
CA ASP A 46 5.75 -10.39 -2.88
C ASP A 46 7.21 -10.85 -2.92
N ARG A 47 7.77 -11.15 -1.76
CA ARG A 47 9.18 -11.55 -1.57
C ARG A 47 10.15 -10.51 -2.18
N SER A 48 10.60 -10.73 -3.42
CA SER A 48 11.54 -9.88 -4.16
C SER A 48 10.89 -9.15 -5.35
N ARG A 49 9.57 -9.24 -5.50
CA ARG A 49 8.79 -8.60 -6.57
C ARG A 49 7.94 -7.48 -5.99
N LEU A 50 8.11 -6.26 -6.49
CA LEU A 50 7.17 -5.17 -6.23
C LEU A 50 5.85 -5.47 -6.95
N VAL A 51 4.78 -5.62 -6.18
CA VAL A 51 3.43 -5.95 -6.69
C VAL A 51 2.69 -4.67 -7.04
N ALA A 52 2.70 -3.69 -6.13
CA ALA A 52 2.07 -2.41 -6.34
C ALA A 52 2.67 -1.35 -5.42
N ARG A 53 2.67 -0.10 -5.89
CA ARG A 53 2.95 1.07 -5.06
C ARG A 53 1.66 1.89 -4.97
N LEU A 54 1.15 2.01 -3.75
CA LEU A 54 -0.01 2.82 -3.43
C LEU A 54 0.51 4.21 -3.06
N GLU A 55 0.25 5.18 -3.90
CA GLU A 55 0.56 6.57 -3.57
C GLU A 55 -0.57 7.13 -2.69
N LYS A 56 -0.28 8.15 -1.89
CA LYS A 56 -1.33 8.91 -1.22
C LYS A 56 -2.25 9.42 -2.33
N SER A 57 -3.55 9.12 -2.23
CA SER A 57 -4.55 9.72 -3.10
C SER A 57 -4.51 11.22 -2.87
N SER A 58 -3.70 11.93 -3.64
CA SER A 58 -3.87 13.36 -3.89
C SER A 58 -5.13 13.48 -4.76
N GLN A 59 -6.30 13.16 -4.19
CA GLN A 59 -7.48 13.86 -4.65
C GLN A 59 -7.28 15.30 -4.20
N SER A 60 -6.60 16.06 -5.07
CA SER A 60 -6.97 17.45 -5.25
C SER A 60 -8.48 17.44 -5.40
N CYS A 61 -9.14 18.01 -4.42
CA CYS A 61 -10.48 18.53 -4.52
C CYS A 61 -10.52 19.52 -5.70
N GLU A 62 -10.70 19.03 -6.93
CA GLU A 62 -11.26 19.80 -8.03
C GLU A 62 -12.78 19.82 -7.81
N ALA A 63 -13.18 20.66 -6.86
CA ALA A 63 -14.51 21.25 -6.85
C ALA A 63 -14.46 22.39 -7.86
N ASP A 64 -14.74 22.10 -9.14
CA ASP A 64 -15.06 23.14 -10.10
C ASP A 64 -16.58 23.31 -10.18
N SER A 65 -16.98 24.58 -10.18
CA SER A 65 -18.26 25.12 -9.72
C SER A 65 -19.35 25.17 -10.78
#